data_AF-A0A5C4QJB1-F1
#
_entry.id   AF-A0A5C4QJB1-F1
#
_cell.length_a   1.000
_cell.length_b   1.000
_cell.length_c   1.000
_cell.angle_alpha   90.00
_cell.angle_beta   90.00
_cell.angle_gamma   90.00
#
_symmetry.space_group_name_H-M   'P 1'
#
loop_
_entity.id
_entity.type
_entity.pdbx_description
1 polymer ?
#
loop_
_entity_poly.entity_id
_entity_poly.type
_entity_poly.pdbx_seq_one_letter_code
_entity_poly.pdbx_strand_id
1 'polypeptide(L)'
;MGVDTDWKQAVRLRTLSARQMLIRHPWAPLAIESRNMATMALLDYLDSMVGTLRAGGFSADLAHHVMHAMGSRILGFSQELFDASRRAGQTGVAEADAATALPPEIAARFPHLAEISAAASHDDASTVGQGCDDQFEFEFALDLLLDGIERLRQRGWTSAHRTR
;
A
#
# COMPACT_ATOMS: atom_id res chain seq x y z
N MET A 1 23.09 -18.73 6.45
CA MET A 1 21.62 -18.63 6.51
C MET A 1 21.29 -17.35 7.25
N GLY A 2 20.74 -16.26 6.70
CA GLY A 2 20.48 -15.82 5.34
C GLY A 2 20.35 -14.29 5.40
N VAL A 3 21.20 -13.56 4.66
CA VAL A 3 21.16 -12.08 4.60
C VAL A 3 19.90 -11.60 3.86
N ASP A 4 19.30 -12.49 3.07
CA ASP A 4 18.13 -12.22 2.22
C ASP A 4 16.83 -11.99 3.00
N THR A 5 16.69 -12.49 4.23
CA THR A 5 15.47 -12.33 5.02
C THR A 5 15.40 -10.97 5.73
N ASP A 6 16.55 -10.33 5.95
CA ASP A 6 16.67 -9.13 6.78
C ASP A 6 16.01 -7.90 6.14
N TRP A 7 16.30 -7.64 4.85
CA TRP A 7 15.72 -6.48 4.16
C TRP A 7 14.19 -6.56 4.06
N LYS A 8 13.64 -7.76 3.77
CA LYS A 8 12.21 -7.94 3.56
C LYS A 8 11.46 -7.68 4.87
N GLN A 9 11.95 -8.27 5.96
CA GLN A 9 11.39 -8.06 7.29
C GLN A 9 11.53 -6.59 7.73
N ALA A 10 12.68 -5.96 7.50
CA ALA A 10 12.90 -4.57 7.85
C ALA A 10 11.95 -3.61 7.11
N VAL A 11 11.77 -3.79 5.80
CA VAL A 11 10.82 -3.01 5.00
C VAL A 11 9.39 -3.25 5.49
N ARG A 12 8.98 -4.52 5.69
CA ARG A 12 7.65 -4.86 6.20
C ARG A 12 7.35 -4.19 7.53
N LEU A 13 8.25 -4.33 8.51
CA LEU A 13 8.09 -3.75 9.85
C LEU A 13 8.02 -2.22 9.81
N ARG A 14 8.85 -1.56 9.00
CA ARG A 14 8.82 -0.10 8.85
C ARG A 14 7.53 0.38 8.22
N THR A 15 7.06 -0.29 7.17
CA THR A 15 5.80 0.05 6.51
C THR A 15 4.60 -0.14 7.45
N LEU A 16 4.55 -1.25 8.19
CA LEU A 16 3.48 -1.50 9.17
C LEU A 16 3.54 -0.54 10.37
N SER A 17 4.74 -0.14 10.79
CA SER A 17 4.91 0.88 11.83
C SER A 17 4.37 2.24 11.37
N ALA A 18 4.65 2.61 10.11
CA ALA A 18 4.11 3.83 9.51
C ALA A 18 2.57 3.75 9.42
N ARG A 19 2.01 2.63 8.96
CA ARG A 19 0.57 2.39 8.93
C ARG A 19 -0.07 2.57 10.29
N GLN A 20 0.51 1.98 11.33
CA GLN A 20 0.00 2.08 12.69
C GLN A 20 -0.01 3.52 13.22
N MET A 21 0.90 4.38 12.77
CA MET A 21 0.84 5.82 13.05
C MET A 21 -0.31 6.50 12.29
N LEU A 22 -0.52 6.16 11.01
CA LEU A 22 -1.57 6.75 10.20
C LEU A 22 -2.98 6.34 10.67
N ILE A 23 -3.17 5.13 11.19
CA ILE A 23 -4.43 4.71 11.84
C ILE A 23 -4.74 5.64 13.03
N ARG A 24 -3.73 6.05 13.81
CA ARG A 24 -3.91 6.99 14.95
C ARG A 24 -4.05 8.45 14.52
N HIS A 25 -3.71 8.76 13.27
CA HIS A 25 -3.70 10.11 12.71
C HIS A 25 -4.35 10.13 11.31
N PRO A 26 -5.67 9.90 11.22
CA PRO A 26 -6.35 9.70 9.93
C PRO A 26 -6.34 10.92 9.00
N TRP A 27 -5.97 12.10 9.50
CA TRP A 27 -5.74 13.30 8.67
C TRP A 27 -4.40 13.28 7.91
N ALA A 28 -3.43 12.47 8.36
CA ALA A 28 -2.06 12.50 7.87
C ALA A 28 -1.90 12.04 6.41
N PRO A 29 -2.58 10.98 5.93
CA PRO A 29 -2.50 10.59 4.52
C PRO A 29 -2.89 11.75 3.58
N LEU A 30 -4.02 12.42 3.84
CA LEU A 30 -4.47 13.58 3.05
C LEU A 30 -3.45 14.73 3.09
N ALA A 31 -2.84 14.99 4.25
CA ALA A 31 -1.82 16.03 4.39
C ALA A 31 -0.49 15.68 3.69
N ILE A 32 -0.18 14.39 3.52
CA ILE A 32 0.96 13.93 2.72
C ILE A 32 0.64 14.10 1.24
N GLU A 33 -0.55 13.67 0.81
CA GLU A 33 -1.00 13.74 -0.59
C GLU A 33 -1.15 15.16 -1.11
N SER A 34 -1.57 16.09 -0.26
CA SER A 34 -1.79 17.49 -0.66
C SER A 34 -0.48 18.25 -0.93
N ARG A 35 0.68 17.65 -0.68
CA ARG A 35 1.98 18.30 -0.86
C ARG A 35 2.52 18.06 -2.27
N ASN A 36 2.95 19.15 -2.91
CA ASN A 36 3.63 19.10 -4.21
C ASN A 36 5.13 18.75 -4.10
N MET A 37 5.69 18.76 -2.89
CA MET A 37 7.10 18.46 -2.62
C MET A 37 7.25 17.68 -1.32
N ALA A 38 8.19 16.73 -1.31
CA ALA A 38 8.53 15.97 -0.11
C ALA A 38 9.17 16.88 0.95
N THR A 39 8.84 16.65 2.22
CA THR A 39 9.53 17.28 3.35
C THR A 39 10.90 16.64 3.56
N MET A 40 11.81 17.31 4.27
CA MET A 40 13.08 16.70 4.67
C MET A 40 12.88 15.39 5.44
N ALA A 41 11.92 15.35 6.37
CA ALA A 41 11.60 14.12 7.10
C ALA A 41 11.12 12.97 6.19
N LEU A 42 10.34 13.29 5.16
CA LEU A 42 9.92 12.29 4.18
C LEU A 42 11.10 11.83 3.31
N LEU A 43 11.98 12.75 2.90
CA LEU A 43 13.19 12.41 2.16
C LEU A 43 14.12 11.51 2.99
N ASP A 44 14.34 11.82 4.26
CA ASP A 44 15.13 11.00 5.18
C ASP A 44 14.53 9.59 5.33
N TYR A 45 13.20 9.51 5.42
CA TYR A 45 12.49 8.23 5.46
C TYR A 45 12.72 7.42 4.18
N LEU A 46 12.49 8.02 3.02
CA LEU A 46 12.65 7.37 1.72
C LEU A 46 14.10 6.94 1.48
N ASP A 47 15.08 7.78 1.82
CA ASP A 47 16.50 7.46 1.75
C ASP A 47 16.85 6.25 2.62
N SER A 48 16.31 6.18 3.85
CA SER A 48 16.52 5.03 4.74
C SER A 48 15.90 3.72 4.20
N MET A 49 14.75 3.80 3.52
CA MET A 49 14.12 2.65 2.86
C MET A 49 14.96 2.18 1.68
N VAL A 50 15.44 3.11 0.85
CA VAL A 50 16.39 2.80 -0.23
C VAL A 50 17.65 2.18 0.34
N GLY A 51 18.24 2.74 1.40
CA GLY A 51 19.41 2.19 2.08
C GLY A 51 19.21 0.74 2.53
N THR A 52 18.02 0.41 3.05
CA THR A 52 17.63 -0.97 3.41
C THR A 52 17.62 -1.90 2.19
N LEU A 53 17.04 -1.46 1.07
CA LEU A 53 17.07 -2.22 -0.19
C LEU A 53 18.51 -2.39 -0.70
N ARG A 54 19.34 -1.33 -0.68
CA ARG A 54 20.74 -1.39 -1.11
C ARG A 54 21.53 -2.40 -0.28
N ALA A 55 21.35 -2.41 1.05
CA ALA A 55 21.96 -3.38 1.95
C ALA A 55 21.48 -4.82 1.69
N GLY A 56 20.23 -5.00 1.26
CA GLY A 56 19.65 -6.28 0.83
C GLY A 56 20.13 -6.79 -0.54
N GLY A 57 21.08 -6.11 -1.19
CA GLY A 57 21.67 -6.54 -2.46
C GLY A 57 20.88 -6.13 -3.71
N PHE A 58 19.93 -5.20 -3.59
CA PHE A 58 19.24 -4.64 -4.76
C PHE A 58 20.19 -3.82 -5.63
N SER A 59 19.95 -3.74 -6.94
CA SER A 59 20.54 -2.73 -7.82
C SER A 59 19.83 -1.38 -7.67
N ALA A 60 20.45 -0.28 -8.10
CA ALA A 60 19.85 1.05 -7.94
C ALA A 60 18.63 1.18 -8.85
N ASP A 61 18.74 0.59 -10.04
CA ASP A 61 17.66 0.44 -11.01
C ASP A 61 16.47 -0.36 -10.45
N LEU A 62 16.70 -1.53 -9.85
CA LEU A 62 15.61 -2.27 -9.23
C LEU A 62 15.03 -1.54 -8.02
N ALA A 63 15.87 -0.94 -7.16
CA ALA A 63 15.40 -0.17 -6.01
C ALA A 63 14.49 0.99 -6.44
N HIS A 64 14.84 1.72 -7.50
CA HIS A 64 14.00 2.77 -8.08
C HIS A 64 12.62 2.24 -8.50
N HIS A 65 12.58 1.11 -9.21
CA HIS A 65 11.31 0.50 -9.63
C HIS A 65 10.50 -0.04 -8.44
N VAL A 66 11.15 -0.55 -7.40
CA VAL A 66 10.52 -0.95 -6.15
C VAL A 66 9.85 0.25 -5.48
N MET A 67 10.53 1.40 -5.40
CA MET A 67 9.94 2.62 -4.81
C MET A 67 8.67 3.04 -5.56
N HIS A 68 8.66 2.97 -6.90
CA HIS A 68 7.47 3.26 -7.69
C HIS A 68 6.34 2.22 -7.51
N ALA A 69 6.69 0.93 -7.46
CA ALA A 69 5.70 -0.13 -7.27
C ALA A 69 5.05 -0.09 -5.88
N MET A 70 5.82 0.24 -4.85
CA MET A 70 5.31 0.42 -3.49
C MET A 70 4.46 1.70 -3.39
N GLY A 71 4.82 2.77 -4.09
CA GLY A 71 4.05 4.02 -4.10
C GLY A 71 3.76 4.54 -2.69
N SER A 72 2.51 4.92 -2.42
CA SER A 72 2.06 5.35 -1.08
C SER A 72 2.17 4.26 -0.01
N ARG A 73 2.11 2.97 -0.39
CA ARG A 73 2.16 1.86 0.56
C ARG A 73 3.48 1.82 1.30
N ILE A 74 4.56 2.35 0.73
CA ILE A 74 5.82 2.49 1.45
C ILE A 74 5.65 3.33 2.73
N LEU A 75 4.73 4.29 2.73
CA LEU A 75 4.39 5.16 3.85
C LEU A 75 3.31 4.59 4.77
N GLY A 76 2.81 3.37 4.49
CA GLY A 76 1.82 2.70 5.33
C GLY A 76 0.36 2.94 4.96
N PHE A 77 0.06 3.50 3.78
CA PHE A 77 -1.32 3.68 3.32
C PHE A 77 -1.51 3.39 1.84
N SER A 78 -2.71 3.00 1.45
CA SER A 78 -3.09 2.74 0.06
C SER A 78 -3.83 3.93 -0.54
N GLN A 79 -3.41 4.34 -1.74
CA GLN A 79 -4.14 5.30 -2.54
C GLN A 79 -5.31 4.63 -3.25
N GLU A 80 -6.51 4.76 -2.70
CA GLU A 80 -7.72 4.13 -3.26
C GLU A 80 -8.47 5.06 -4.21
N LEU A 81 -8.74 4.59 -5.43
CA LEU A 81 -9.62 5.29 -6.38
C LEU A 81 -11.06 5.20 -5.87
N PHE A 82 -11.77 6.33 -5.87
CA PHE A 82 -13.17 6.45 -5.41
C PHE A 82 -13.42 6.44 -3.90
N ASP A 83 -12.39 6.57 -3.07
CA ASP A 83 -12.56 6.84 -1.64
C ASP A 83 -13.41 8.13 -1.42
N ALA A 84 -14.56 7.94 -0.78
CA ALA A 84 -15.56 8.99 -0.54
C ALA A 84 -15.05 10.06 0.43
N SER A 85 -14.15 9.72 1.36
CA SER A 85 -13.54 10.70 2.26
C SER A 85 -12.67 11.71 1.54
N ARG A 86 -12.02 11.30 0.44
CA ARG A 86 -11.23 12.20 -0.41
C ARG A 86 -12.09 13.23 -1.13
N ARG A 87 -13.35 12.91 -1.45
CA ARG A 87 -14.24 13.84 -2.18
C ARG A 87 -14.85 14.92 -1.29
N ALA A 88 -14.97 14.64 0.00
CA ALA A 88 -15.83 15.43 0.85
C ALA A 88 -15.09 16.48 1.69
N GLY A 89 -13.75 16.42 1.79
CA GLY A 89 -12.99 17.25 2.75
C GLY A 89 -13.48 17.08 4.19
N GLN A 90 -14.24 16.01 4.45
CA GLN A 90 -14.95 15.76 5.69
C GLN A 90 -14.05 14.92 6.58
N THR A 91 -13.70 15.49 7.73
CA THR A 91 -13.04 14.83 8.86
C THR A 91 -14.03 14.02 9.72
N GLY A 92 -15.25 13.82 9.23
CA GLY A 92 -16.28 13.03 9.90
C GLY A 92 -16.26 11.59 9.42
N VAL A 93 -16.56 10.67 10.34
CA VAL A 93 -16.92 9.28 10.03
C VAL A 93 -18.16 9.36 9.13
N ALA A 94 -17.98 9.38 7.82
CA ALA A 94 -19.04 8.94 6.93
C ALA A 94 -19.25 7.48 7.32
N GLU A 95 -20.47 7.09 7.66
CA GLU A 95 -20.80 5.67 7.78
C GLU A 95 -20.39 5.05 6.45
N ALA A 96 -19.25 4.34 6.45
CA ALA A 96 -18.96 3.39 5.40
C ALA A 96 -20.15 2.45 5.48
N ASP A 97 -21.04 2.54 4.50
CA ASP A 97 -22.16 1.63 4.35
C ASP A 97 -21.52 0.24 4.19
N ALA A 98 -21.37 -0.42 5.33
CA ALA A 98 -20.67 -1.67 5.48
C ALA A 98 -21.33 -2.66 4.53
N ALA A 99 -20.61 -3.05 3.48
CA ALA A 99 -20.91 -4.18 2.61
C ALA A 99 -22.43 -4.39 2.36
N THR A 100 -23.15 -3.34 1.93
CA THR A 100 -24.49 -3.56 1.41
C THR A 100 -24.30 -4.31 0.10
N ALA A 101 -24.67 -5.60 0.08
CA ALA A 101 -24.60 -6.45 -1.10
C ALA A 101 -25.08 -5.67 -2.34
N LEU A 102 -24.35 -5.79 -3.45
CA LEU A 102 -24.65 -5.05 -4.68
C LEU A 102 -26.15 -5.16 -5.00
N PRO A 103 -26.82 -4.05 -5.38
CA PRO A 103 -28.23 -4.09 -5.75
C PRO A 103 -28.51 -5.18 -6.78
N PRO A 104 -29.65 -5.91 -6.72
CA PRO A 104 -29.90 -7.08 -7.56
C PRO A 104 -29.69 -6.82 -9.07
N GLU A 105 -30.06 -5.64 -9.56
CA GLU A 105 -29.86 -5.21 -10.94
C GLU A 105 -28.38 -5.06 -11.32
N ILE A 106 -27.54 -4.60 -10.39
CA ILE A 106 -26.09 -4.49 -10.56
C ILE A 106 -25.45 -5.87 -10.45
N ALA A 107 -25.85 -6.66 -9.46
CA ALA A 107 -25.34 -8.02 -9.28
C ALA A 107 -25.63 -8.92 -10.50
N ALA A 108 -26.81 -8.80 -11.09
CA ALA A 108 -27.17 -9.51 -12.32
C ALA A 108 -26.31 -9.07 -13.53
N ARG A 109 -25.93 -7.79 -13.59
CA ARG A 109 -25.11 -7.22 -14.67
C ARG A 109 -23.61 -7.53 -14.49
N PHE A 110 -23.14 -7.66 -13.26
CA PHE A 110 -21.73 -7.84 -12.90
C PHE A 110 -21.53 -9.02 -11.94
N PRO A 111 -21.74 -10.26 -12.41
CA PRO A 111 -21.77 -11.44 -11.55
C PRO A 111 -20.45 -11.69 -10.79
N HIS A 112 -19.30 -11.40 -11.41
CA HIS A 112 -17.99 -11.56 -10.75
C HIS A 112 -17.77 -10.55 -9.61
N LEU A 113 -18.32 -9.33 -9.74
CA LEU A 113 -18.26 -8.35 -8.66
C LEU A 113 -19.20 -8.73 -7.51
N ALA A 114 -20.37 -9.27 -7.84
CA ALA A 114 -21.30 -9.80 -6.84
C ALA A 114 -20.70 -10.97 -6.06
N GLU A 115 -20.02 -11.89 -6.75
CA GLU A 115 -19.34 -13.02 -6.12
C GLU A 115 -18.27 -12.58 -5.12
N ILE A 116 -17.38 -11.66 -5.51
CA ILE A 116 -16.33 -11.15 -4.61
C ILE A 116 -16.94 -10.33 -3.47
N SER A 117 -17.95 -9.48 -3.75
CA SER A 117 -18.63 -8.69 -2.72
C SER A 117 -19.32 -9.55 -1.67
N ALA A 118 -19.89 -10.70 -2.06
CA ALA A 118 -20.51 -11.63 -1.13
C ALA A 118 -19.49 -12.39 -0.27
N ALA A 119 -18.25 -12.52 -0.75
CA ALA A 119 -17.15 -13.17 -0.04
C ALA A 119 -16.32 -12.21 0.83
N ALA A 120 -16.43 -10.90 0.61
CA ALA A 120 -15.65 -9.88 1.29
C ALA A 120 -16.03 -9.76 2.77
N SER A 121 -15.02 -9.61 3.63
CA SER A 121 -15.16 -9.28 5.05
C SER A 121 -14.15 -8.21 5.39
N HIS A 122 -14.58 -7.07 5.93
CA HIS A 122 -13.70 -5.96 6.28
C HIS A 122 -13.71 -5.71 7.79
N ASP A 123 -12.53 -5.40 8.34
CA ASP A 123 -12.38 -4.83 9.70
C ASP A 123 -12.19 -3.31 9.63
N ASP A 124 -13.30 -2.59 9.63
CA ASP A 124 -13.35 -1.13 9.48
C ASP A 124 -12.47 -0.38 10.51
N ALA A 125 -12.31 -0.93 11.72
CA ALA A 125 -11.53 -0.31 12.80
C ALA A 125 -10.02 -0.22 12.49
N SER A 126 -9.55 -0.96 11.49
CA SER A 126 -8.14 -1.09 11.13
C SER A 126 -7.77 -0.38 9.82
N THR A 127 -8.72 0.35 9.24
CA THR A 127 -8.56 1.12 8.01
C THR A 127 -7.78 2.42 8.26
N VAL A 128 -6.98 2.85 7.27
CA VAL A 128 -6.32 4.17 7.28
C VAL A 128 -7.22 5.16 6.53
N GLY A 129 -8.02 5.92 7.26
CA GLY A 129 -8.97 6.87 6.67
C GLY A 129 -10.36 6.27 6.51
N GLN A 130 -11.02 6.51 5.37
CA GLN A 130 -12.25 5.81 5.00
C GLN A 130 -11.95 4.95 3.76
N GLY A 131 -12.42 3.71 3.74
CA GLY A 131 -12.18 2.81 2.61
C GLY A 131 -12.12 1.34 3.03
N CYS A 132 -11.96 0.46 2.06
CA CYS A 132 -11.94 -0.99 2.27
C CYS A 132 -10.57 -1.56 2.69
N ASP A 133 -9.48 -0.78 2.56
CA ASP A 133 -8.10 -1.23 2.85
C ASP A 133 -7.88 -1.37 4.36
N ASP A 134 -8.41 -2.46 4.92
CA ASP A 134 -8.21 -2.85 6.30
C ASP A 134 -6.78 -3.40 6.53
N GLN A 135 -6.44 -3.72 7.78
CA GLN A 135 -5.10 -4.20 8.11
C GLN A 135 -4.74 -5.50 7.40
N PHE A 136 -5.69 -6.42 7.25
CA PHE A 136 -5.44 -7.71 6.62
C PHE A 136 -5.21 -7.54 5.12
N GLU A 137 -6.07 -6.77 4.45
CA GLU A 137 -5.93 -6.48 3.01
C GLU A 137 -4.62 -5.75 2.72
N PHE A 138 -4.25 -4.80 3.58
CA PHE A 138 -2.97 -4.09 3.45
C PHE A 138 -1.77 -5.03 3.61
N GLU A 139 -1.77 -5.89 4.64
CA GLU A 139 -0.70 -6.87 4.85
C GLU A 139 -0.63 -7.87 3.69
N PHE A 140 -1.78 -8.34 3.20
CA PHE A 140 -1.84 -9.22 2.03
C PHE A 140 -1.21 -8.58 0.80
N ALA A 141 -1.55 -7.32 0.50
CA ALA A 141 -0.99 -6.59 -0.63
C ALA A 141 0.52 -6.33 -0.45
N LEU A 142 0.94 -5.98 0.77
CA LEU A 142 2.34 -5.76 1.11
C LEU A 142 3.17 -7.03 0.93
N ASP A 143 2.70 -8.16 1.46
CA ASP A 143 3.40 -9.44 1.38
C ASP A 143 3.48 -9.92 -0.08
N LEU A 144 2.41 -9.76 -0.86
CA LEU A 144 2.40 -10.03 -2.30
C LEU A 144 3.47 -9.22 -3.06
N LEU A 145 3.57 -7.91 -2.77
CA LEU A 145 4.58 -7.04 -3.36
C LEU A 145 5.99 -7.48 -2.96
N LEU A 146 6.23 -7.66 -1.66
CA LEU A 146 7.54 -8.03 -1.13
C LEU A 146 8.06 -9.37 -1.68
N ASP A 147 7.18 -10.35 -1.86
CA ASP A 147 7.53 -11.62 -2.49
C ASP A 147 7.82 -11.48 -3.99
N GLY A 148 7.06 -10.66 -4.71
CA GLY A 148 7.34 -10.34 -6.10
C GLY A 148 8.69 -9.64 -6.28
N ILE A 149 8.96 -8.67 -5.42
CA ILE A 149 10.20 -7.89 -5.37
C ILE A 149 11.39 -8.80 -5.09
N GLU A 150 11.27 -9.73 -4.14
CA GLU A 150 12.33 -10.70 -3.86
C GLU A 150 12.67 -11.55 -5.08
N ARG A 151 11.65 -12.06 -5.79
CA ARG A 151 11.87 -12.86 -7.01
C ARG A 151 12.59 -12.05 -8.10
N LEU A 152 12.29 -10.76 -8.25
CA LEU A 152 12.99 -9.88 -9.19
C LEU A 152 14.45 -9.67 -8.80
N ARG A 153 14.71 -9.46 -7.50
CA ARG A 153 16.08 -9.34 -6.96
C ARG A 153 16.90 -10.61 -7.19
N GLN A 154 16.36 -11.78 -6.85
CA GLN A 154 17.03 -13.08 -7.02
C GLN A 154 17.36 -13.38 -8.50
N ARG A 155 16.54 -12.87 -9.43
CA ARG A 155 16.76 -13.00 -10.88
C ARG A 155 17.71 -11.95 -11.45
N GLY A 156 18.23 -11.03 -10.63
CA GLY A 156 19.07 -9.93 -11.10
C GLY A 156 18.35 -9.03 -12.11
N TRP A 157 17.05 -8.80 -11.91
CA TRP A 157 16.25 -8.00 -12.85
C TRP A 157 16.83 -6.60 -13.07
N THR A 158 16.77 -6.14 -14.32
CA THR A 158 17.09 -4.76 -14.73
C THR A 158 16.09 -4.26 -15.77
N SER A 159 15.86 -2.94 -15.80
CA SER A 159 14.97 -2.29 -16.76
C SER A 159 15.50 -2.31 -18.19
N ALA A 160 16.82 -2.39 -18.36
CA ALA A 160 17.50 -2.40 -19.67
C ALA A 160 17.13 -3.62 -20.56
N HIS A 161 16.56 -4.68 -20.00
CA HIS A 161 16.12 -5.87 -20.75
C HIS A 161 14.71 -5.76 -21.36
N ARG A 162 13.98 -4.66 -21.14
CA ARG A 162 12.68 -4.39 -21.81
C ARG A 162 12.86 -3.53 -23.07
N THR A 163 13.58 -4.07 -24.04
CA THR A 163 13.44 -3.70 -25.46
C THR A 163 13.17 -4.97 -26.24
N ARG A 164 11.89 -5.37 -26.27
CA ARG A 164 11.31 -6.23 -27.30
C ARG A 164 9.90 -5.78 -27.59
#